data_AF-A0A3M8X8Q7-F1
#
_entry.id   AF-A0A3M8X8Q7-F1
#
_cell.length_a   1.000
_cell.length_b   1.000
_cell.length_c   1.000
_cell.angle_alpha   90.00
_cell.angle_beta   90.00
_cell.angle_gamma   90.00
#
_symmetry.space_group_name_H-M   'P 1'
#
loop_
_entity.id
_entity.type
_entity.pdbx_description
1 polymer ?
#
loop_
_entity_poly.entity_id
_entity_poly.type
_entity_poly.pdbx_seq_one_letter_code
_entity_poly.pdbx_strand_id
1 'polypeptide(L)'
;MTCETHTDLGRALGMPGRLVTRRQKGTTQWSVPELGLLAGHWNIPPWCLLSDLPNVLTELPEKRVAALRRAKGHQPVPFKPPAPKPSAPVAA
;
A
#
# COMPACT_ATOMS: atom_id res chain seq x y z
N MET A 1 0.37 -5.30 6.53
CA MET A 1 1.37 -5.12 5.44
C MET A 1 1.38 -6.33 4.52
N THR A 2 1.48 -6.12 3.21
CA THR A 2 1.28 -7.11 2.13
C THR A 2 2.44 -8.09 1.91
N CYS A 3 3.57 -7.92 2.60
CA CYS A 3 4.81 -8.73 2.48
C CYS A 3 5.52 -8.63 1.12
N GLU A 4 5.23 -7.59 0.35
CA GLU A 4 5.82 -7.39 -0.98
C GLU A 4 7.16 -6.67 -0.90
N THR A 5 8.13 -7.14 -1.69
CA THR A 5 9.43 -6.47 -1.86
C THR A 5 9.37 -5.44 -2.98
N HIS A 6 10.38 -4.55 -3.06
CA HIS A 6 10.50 -3.63 -4.20
C HIS A 6 10.58 -4.36 -5.55
N THR A 7 11.14 -5.57 -5.58
CA THR A 7 11.21 -6.41 -6.80
C THR A 7 9.83 -6.89 -7.23
N ASP A 8 8.95 -7.21 -6.27
CA ASP A 8 7.58 -7.65 -6.55
C ASP A 8 6.73 -6.51 -7.11
N LEU A 9 6.81 -5.34 -6.47
CA LEU A 9 6.17 -4.14 -6.95
C LEU A 9 6.72 -3.75 -8.33
N GLY A 10 8.03 -3.88 -8.53
CA GLY A 10 8.65 -3.66 -9.83
C GLY A 10 8.06 -4.57 -10.91
N ARG A 11 7.92 -5.87 -10.62
CA ARG A 11 7.29 -6.83 -11.53
C ARG A 11 5.83 -6.47 -11.84
N ALA A 12 5.06 -6.09 -10.82
CA ALA A 12 3.65 -5.70 -10.98
C ALA A 12 3.47 -4.45 -11.86
N LEU A 13 4.43 -3.52 -11.80
CA LEU A 13 4.40 -2.24 -12.51
C LEU A 13 5.19 -2.26 -13.82
N GLY A 14 5.83 -3.37 -14.18
CA GLY A 14 6.69 -3.46 -15.37
C GLY A 14 7.95 -2.59 -15.29
N MET A 15 8.49 -2.37 -14.09
CA MET A 15 9.68 -1.52 -13.88
C MET A 15 10.73 -2.16 -12.95
N PRO A 16 11.99 -1.69 -12.97
CA PRO A 16 13.02 -2.19 -12.06
C PRO A 16 12.68 -1.85 -10.60
N GLY A 17 12.89 -2.79 -9.67
CA GLY A 17 12.65 -2.55 -8.24
C GLY A 17 13.47 -1.39 -7.65
N ARG A 18 14.64 -1.09 -8.25
CA ARG A 18 15.46 0.08 -7.87
C ARG A 18 14.72 1.40 -8.11
N LEU A 19 13.89 1.46 -9.17
CA LEU A 19 13.07 2.63 -9.47
C LEU A 19 11.94 2.77 -8.46
N VAL A 20 11.29 1.67 -8.08
CA VAL A 20 10.30 1.63 -6.99
C VAL A 20 10.89 2.18 -5.69
N THR A 21 12.10 1.75 -5.31
CA THR A 21 12.79 2.29 -4.12
C THR A 21 13.01 3.80 -4.21
N ARG A 22 13.43 4.32 -5.37
CA ARG A 22 13.62 5.78 -5.55
C ARG A 22 12.30 6.55 -5.46
N ARG A 23 11.21 5.98 -5.98
CA ARG A 23 9.87 6.57 -5.92
C ARG A 23 9.34 6.64 -4.49
N GLN A 24 9.46 5.55 -3.74
CA GLN A 24 9.05 5.50 -2.33
C GLN A 24 9.87 6.42 -1.42
N LYS A 25 11.17 6.61 -1.73
CA LYS A 25 12.04 7.57 -1.02
C LYS A 25 11.77 9.04 -1.42
N GLY A 26 10.90 9.30 -2.38
CA GLY A 26 10.63 10.64 -2.89
C GLY A 26 11.77 11.23 -3.74
N THR A 27 12.81 10.45 -4.06
CA THR A 27 13.92 10.90 -4.94
C THR A 27 13.46 11.07 -6.38
N THR A 28 12.39 10.38 -6.78
CA THR A 28 11.75 10.57 -8.08
C THR A 28 10.24 10.49 -7.88
N GLN A 29 9.46 11.37 -8.51
CA GLN A 29 8.01 11.46 -8.23
C GLN A 29 7.22 10.37 -8.93
N TRP A 30 6.18 9.80 -8.32
CA TRP A 30 5.28 8.90 -9.04
C TRP A 30 4.54 9.63 -10.17
N SER A 31 4.43 9.02 -11.33
CA SER A 31 3.54 9.48 -12.39
C SER A 31 2.12 8.99 -12.16
N VAL A 32 1.13 9.71 -12.70
CA VAL A 32 -0.30 9.34 -12.57
C VAL A 32 -0.60 7.93 -13.11
N PRO A 33 -0.06 7.49 -14.27
CA PRO A 33 -0.27 6.12 -14.73
C PRO A 33 0.30 5.05 -13.78
N GLU A 34 1.48 5.31 -13.20
CA GLU A 34 2.09 4.38 -12.23
C GLU A 34 1.24 4.25 -10.96
N LEU A 35 0.66 5.36 -10.48
CA LEU A 35 -0.29 5.33 -9.35
C LEU A 35 -1.54 4.51 -9.68
N GLY A 36 -2.06 4.63 -10.91
CA GLY A 36 -3.18 3.81 -11.38
C GLY A 36 -2.85 2.32 -11.38
N LEU A 37 -1.66 1.93 -11.84
CA LEU A 37 -1.20 0.54 -11.82
C LEU A 37 -1.01 0.02 -10.39
N LEU A 38 -0.45 0.84 -9.50
CA LEU A 38 -0.25 0.51 -8.08
C LEU A 38 -1.59 0.26 -7.38
N ALA A 39 -2.56 1.14 -7.63
CA ALA A 39 -3.92 1.04 -7.10
C ALA A 39 -4.64 -0.21 -7.63
N GLY A 40 -4.55 -0.47 -8.93
CA GLY A 40 -5.10 -1.67 -9.54
C GLY A 40 -4.47 -2.96 -9.00
N HIS A 41 -3.16 -2.96 -8.76
CA HIS A 41 -2.45 -4.09 -8.17
C HIS A 41 -2.95 -4.43 -6.76
N TRP A 42 -3.22 -3.42 -5.93
CA TRP A 42 -3.79 -3.61 -4.59
C TRP A 42 -5.32 -3.68 -4.57
N ASN A 43 -5.97 -3.52 -5.72
CA ASN A 43 -7.42 -3.48 -5.87
C ASN A 43 -8.06 -2.42 -4.95
N ILE A 44 -7.48 -1.22 -4.94
CA ILE A 44 -8.00 -0.04 -4.24
C ILE A 44 -8.25 1.10 -5.23
N PRO A 45 -9.07 2.09 -4.88
CA PRO A 45 -9.17 3.29 -5.69
C PRO A 45 -7.88 4.12 -5.75
N PRO A 46 -7.52 4.74 -6.89
CA PRO A 46 -6.27 5.51 -7.03
C PRO A 46 -6.13 6.68 -6.06
N TRP A 47 -7.22 7.35 -5.70
CA TRP A 47 -7.20 8.49 -4.77
C TRP A 47 -6.83 8.09 -3.35
N CYS A 48 -6.99 6.83 -2.97
CA CYS A 48 -6.52 6.34 -1.68
C CYS A 48 -5.00 6.52 -1.56
N LEU A 49 -4.23 6.31 -2.62
CA LEU A 49 -2.77 6.50 -2.61
C LEU A 49 -2.31 7.94 -2.37
N LEU A 50 -3.21 8.90 -2.54
CA LEU A 50 -2.98 10.32 -2.28
C LEU A 50 -3.49 10.76 -0.90
N SER A 51 -4.14 9.84 -0.17
CA SER A 51 -4.72 10.06 1.14
C SER A 51 -3.75 9.65 2.26
N ASP A 52 -4.09 10.03 3.49
CA ASP A 52 -3.31 9.61 4.66
C ASP A 52 -3.28 8.08 4.83
N LEU A 53 -2.16 7.59 5.35
CA LEU A 53 -1.90 6.16 5.55
C LEU A 53 -3.04 5.38 6.25
N PRO A 54 -3.73 5.91 7.28
CA PRO A 54 -4.85 5.21 7.91
C PRO A 54 -5.99 4.90 6.94
N ASN A 55 -6.32 5.84 6.05
CA ASN A 55 -7.40 5.71 5.08
C ASN A 55 -7.04 4.68 3.98
N VAL A 56 -5.77 4.60 3.60
CA VAL A 56 -5.31 3.55 2.67
C VAL A 56 -5.48 2.16 3.27
N LEU A 57 -5.14 2.00 4.56
CA LEU A 57 -5.19 0.71 5.23
C LEU A 57 -6.61 0.19 5.41
N THR A 58 -7.60 1.08 5.55
CA THR A 58 -9.02 0.69 5.63
C THR A 58 -9.59 0.25 4.27
N GLU A 59 -9.05 0.77 3.17
CA GLU A 59 -9.52 0.47 1.81
C GLU A 59 -8.89 -0.80 1.23
N LEU A 60 -7.82 -1.32 1.84
CA LEU A 60 -7.15 -2.54 1.38
C LEU A 60 -8.05 -3.78 1.56
N PRO A 61 -8.44 -4.48 0.48
CA PRO A 61 -9.29 -5.66 0.60
C PRO A 61 -8.55 -6.80 1.29
N GLU A 62 -9.10 -7.32 2.40
CA GLU A 62 -8.48 -8.40 3.18
C GLU A 62 -8.15 -9.63 2.32
N LYS A 63 -9.06 -9.99 1.40
CA LYS A 63 -8.87 -11.09 0.44
C LYS A 63 -7.65 -10.87 -0.44
N ARG A 64 -7.41 -9.63 -0.90
CA ARG A 64 -6.26 -9.28 -1.73
C ARG A 64 -4.97 -9.35 -0.93
N VAL A 65 -4.96 -8.81 0.29
CA VAL A 65 -3.80 -8.90 1.21
C VAL A 65 -3.46 -10.36 1.53
N ALA A 66 -4.46 -11.21 1.79
CA ALA A 66 -4.25 -12.64 2.04
C ALA A 66 -3.68 -13.35 0.80
N ALA A 67 -4.16 -13.03 -0.40
CA ALA A 67 -3.62 -13.59 -1.65
C ALA A 67 -2.15 -13.20 -1.88
N LEU A 68 -1.81 -11.92 -1.67
CA LEU A 68 -0.43 -11.42 -1.81
C LEU A 68 0.52 -12.10 -0.83
N ARG A 69 0.09 -12.32 0.42
CA ARG A 69 0.87 -13.05 1.43
C ARG A 69 1.07 -14.52 1.08
N ARG A 70 0.01 -15.20 0.62
CA ARG A 70 0.08 -16.60 0.19
C ARG A 70 1.04 -16.78 -0.99
N ALA A 71 1.05 -15.85 -1.94
CA ALA A 71 2.01 -15.85 -3.05
C ALA A 71 3.48 -15.78 -2.58
N LYS A 72 3.72 -15.33 -1.34
CA LYS A 72 5.03 -15.28 -0.68
C LYS A 72 5.29 -16.44 0.29
N GLY A 73 4.38 -17.40 0.39
CA GLY A 73 4.49 -18.48 1.37
C GLY A 73 4.24 -18.03 2.81
N HIS A 74 3.69 -16.82 3.02
CA HIS A 74 3.31 -16.34 4.34
C HIS A 74 1.86 -16.69 4.66
N GLN A 75 1.62 -17.18 5.88
CA GLN A 75 0.26 -17.40 6.38
C GLN A 75 -0.49 -16.07 6.51
N PRO A 76 -1.82 -16.04 6.25
CA PRO A 76 -2.61 -14.84 6.47
C PRO A 76 -2.67 -14.55 7.98
N VAL A 77 -1.96 -13.53 8.44
CA VAL A 77 -2.17 -13.00 9.80
C VAL A 77 -3.38 -12.04 9.78
N PRO A 78 -4.36 -12.17 10.67
CA PRO A 78 -5.44 -11.19 10.79
C PRO A 78 -4.83 -9.80 10.97
N PHE A 79 -5.13 -8.87 10.06
CA PHE A 79 -4.74 -7.48 10.24
C PHE A 79 -5.71 -6.86 11.23
N LYS A 80 -5.23 -6.54 12.44
CA LYS A 80 -5.94 -5.69 13.38
C LYS A 80 -5.51 -4.25 13.10
N PRO A 81 -6.39 -3.37 12.59
CA PRO A 81 -6.05 -1.96 12.43
C PRO A 81 -5.57 -1.38 13.77
N PRO A 82 -4.56 -0.49 13.78
CA PRO A 82 -4.21 0.23 15.00
C PRO A 82 -5.45 1.01 15.46
N ALA A 83 -5.77 0.92 16.75
CA ALA A 83 -6.88 1.67 17.33
C ALA A 83 -6.70 3.17 17.05
N PRO A 84 -7.79 3.92 16.75
CA PRO A 84 -7.70 5.35 16.58
C PRO A 84 -7.09 5.98 17.84
N LYS A 85 -6.09 6.84 17.67
CA LYS A 85 -5.53 7.60 18.79
C LYS A 85 -6.62 8.52 19.35
N PRO A 86 -6.79 8.62 20.68
CA PRO A 86 -7.71 9.58 21.28
C PRO A 86 -7.38 10.99 20.75
N SER A 87 -8.38 11.67 20.19
CA SER A 87 -8.25 13.08 19.82
C SER A 87 -8.04 13.89 21.10
N ALA A 88 -7.04 14.77 21.10
CA ALA A 88 -6.81 15.68 22.22
C ALA A 88 -8.07 16.52 22.46
N PRO A 89 -8.44 16.80 23.73
CA PRO A 89 -9.61 17.61 24.01
C PRO A 89 -9.41 19.02 23.43
N VAL A 90 -10.38 19.47 22.64
CA VAL A 90 -10.51 20.88 22.28
C VAL A 90 -10.77 21.64 23.58
N ALA A 91 -9.80 22.45 24.00
CA ALA A 91 -9.98 23.37 25.10
C ALA A 91 -11.03 24.42 24.71
N ALA A 92 -12.04 24.60 25.56
CA ALA A 92 -13.09 25.61 25.46
C ALA A 92 -12.62 26.96 26.03
#